data_AF-A0A918H4M9-F1
#
_entry.id   AF-A0A918H4M9-F1
#
_cell.length_a   1.000
_cell.length_b   1.000
_cell.length_c   1.000
_cell.angle_alpha   90.00
_cell.angle_beta   90.00
_cell.angle_gamma   90.00
#
_symmetry.space_group_name_H-M   'P 1'
#
loop_
_entity.id
_entity.type
_entity.pdbx_description
1 polymer ?
#
loop_
_entity_poly.entity_id
_entity_poly.type
_entity_poly.pdbx_seq_one_letter_code
_entity_poly.pdbx_strand_id
1 'polypeptide(L)'
;MRRVLLVLCTAAALTGCSLFGRGAPCTLTDMDSEVGVMWRPADFGVEDAATIRVCVSDTCRQRVSGDPRDPFARVSVKLADDIGARTVAVRLTVTSTKDGRVLVTDSRRVRLTEQHPNGAACAPTAYTAGLRADPAKGLVSPEGLSLQGK
;
A
#
# COMPACT_ATOMS: atom_id res chain seq x y z
N MET A 1 51.57 -65.10 -4.51
CA MET A 1 50.45 -65.98 -4.92
C MET A 1 49.15 -65.41 -4.38
N ARG A 2 48.14 -65.32 -5.27
CA ARG A 2 46.69 -65.46 -5.02
C ARG A 2 45.90 -64.34 -4.28
N ARG A 3 45.35 -63.44 -5.10
CA ARG A 3 43.93 -62.99 -5.24
C ARG A 3 42.92 -63.44 -4.16
N VAL A 4 41.96 -62.59 -3.78
CA VAL A 4 40.60 -62.42 -4.37
C VAL A 4 39.76 -61.44 -3.52
N LEU A 5 38.97 -60.59 -4.21
CA LEU A 5 37.93 -59.67 -3.76
C LEU A 5 36.78 -60.28 -2.93
N LEU A 6 35.98 -59.38 -2.31
CA LEU A 6 34.50 -59.33 -2.20
C LEU A 6 34.08 -58.97 -0.75
N VAL A 7 33.06 -58.18 -0.42
CA VAL A 7 32.17 -57.17 -1.06
C VAL A 7 31.10 -56.85 0.02
N LEU A 8 30.66 -55.59 0.11
CA LEU A 8 29.36 -55.06 0.60
C LEU A 8 28.81 -55.42 2.01
N CYS A 9 28.47 -54.36 2.78
CA CYS A 9 27.12 -54.01 3.30
C CYS A 9 27.22 -53.15 4.58
N THR A 10 27.01 -51.83 4.48
CA THR A 10 25.79 -51.06 4.84
C THR A 10 25.74 -50.54 6.28
N ALA A 11 25.75 -49.22 6.43
CA ALA A 11 24.57 -48.46 6.90
C ALA A 11 24.88 -46.96 6.81
N ALA A 12 24.14 -46.28 5.94
CA ALA A 12 24.17 -44.84 5.80
C ALA A 12 23.82 -44.17 7.13
N ALA A 13 24.66 -43.23 7.56
CA ALA A 13 24.34 -42.33 8.65
C ALA A 13 23.11 -41.50 8.24
N LEU A 14 21.94 -41.85 8.79
CA LEU A 14 20.78 -40.98 8.86
C LEU A 14 21.11 -39.81 9.81
N THR A 15 21.96 -38.89 9.36
CA THR A 15 22.02 -37.55 9.95
C THR A 15 20.88 -36.78 9.31
N GLY A 16 19.80 -36.64 10.08
CA GLY A 16 18.56 -36.03 9.66
C GLY A 16 18.78 -34.61 9.14
N CYS A 17 18.64 -34.44 7.83
CA CYS A 17 18.28 -33.16 7.25
C CYS A 17 16.87 -32.80 7.70
N SER A 18 16.75 -32.02 8.78
CA SER A 18 15.70 -31.01 9.05
C SER A 18 15.57 -30.68 10.56
N LEU A 19 16.71 -30.54 11.24
CA LEU A 19 16.77 -29.74 12.46
C LEU A 19 16.93 -28.28 12.03
N PHE A 20 16.07 -27.39 12.56
CA PHE A 20 16.00 -25.94 12.32
C PHE A 20 15.09 -25.46 11.17
N GLY A 21 13.78 -25.46 11.46
CA GLY A 21 12.88 -24.36 11.04
C GLY A 21 12.28 -24.47 9.65
N ARG A 22 11.21 -25.26 9.49
CA ARG A 22 10.20 -24.93 8.47
C ARG A 22 9.48 -23.66 8.94
N GLY A 23 10.06 -22.49 8.70
CA GLY A 23 9.32 -21.24 8.75
C GLY A 23 8.06 -21.38 7.88
N ALA A 24 6.95 -20.80 8.32
CA ALA A 24 5.74 -20.81 7.51
C ALA A 24 6.08 -20.28 6.10
N PRO A 25 5.59 -20.92 5.02
CA PRO A 25 5.88 -20.44 3.67
C PRO A 25 5.31 -19.03 3.50
N CYS A 26 6.17 -18.07 3.16
CA CYS A 26 5.77 -16.69 2.87
C CYS A 26 5.19 -16.60 1.45
N THR A 27 4.14 -15.81 1.25
CA THR A 27 3.81 -15.28 -0.08
C THR A 27 4.90 -14.27 -0.51
N LEU A 28 4.97 -13.94 -1.80
CA LEU A 28 5.96 -12.99 -2.35
C LEU A 28 5.25 -11.75 -2.92
N THR A 29 4.36 -11.16 -2.12
CA THR A 29 3.67 -9.91 -2.45
C THR A 29 4.51 -8.73 -1.99
N ASP A 30 4.84 -7.82 -2.91
CA ASP A 30 5.51 -6.58 -2.58
C ASP A 30 4.50 -5.51 -2.11
N MET A 31 4.94 -4.60 -1.24
CA MET A 31 4.12 -3.49 -0.77
C MET A 31 4.97 -2.38 -0.15
N ASP A 32 4.74 -1.15 -0.61
CA ASP A 32 5.37 0.06 -0.07
C ASP A 32 4.58 0.63 1.13
N SER A 33 5.28 1.35 2.00
CA SER A 33 4.63 2.25 2.97
C SER A 33 4.06 3.48 2.25
N GLU A 34 2.80 3.83 2.49
CA GLU A 34 2.14 4.92 1.77
C GLU A 34 0.90 5.50 2.48
N VAL A 35 0.55 6.75 2.15
CA VAL A 35 -0.80 7.27 2.39
C VAL A 35 -1.54 7.35 1.06
N GLY A 36 -2.68 6.67 0.98
CA GLY A 36 -3.61 6.76 -0.14
C GLY A 36 -4.73 7.75 0.13
N VAL A 37 -5.02 8.61 -0.85
CA VAL A 37 -6.26 9.41 -0.86
C VAL A 37 -7.08 9.00 -2.08
N MET A 38 -8.33 8.63 -1.82
CA MET A 38 -9.27 8.15 -2.83
C MET A 38 -10.43 9.13 -3.02
N TRP A 39 -11.03 9.16 -4.20
CA TRP A 39 -12.23 9.94 -4.48
C TRP A 39 -13.04 9.27 -5.58
N ARG A 40 -14.28 9.71 -5.78
CA ARG A 40 -15.05 9.37 -6.98
C ARG A 40 -14.88 10.48 -8.00
N PRO A 41 -14.40 10.21 -9.22
CA PRO A 41 -14.28 11.23 -10.26
C PRO A 41 -15.60 11.98 -10.53
N ALA A 42 -16.74 11.28 -10.48
CA ALA A 42 -18.07 11.87 -10.61
C ALA A 42 -18.39 12.99 -9.60
N ASP A 43 -17.76 12.98 -8.42
CA ASP A 43 -17.95 14.03 -7.41
C ASP A 43 -17.40 15.40 -7.89
N PHE A 44 -16.59 15.43 -8.97
CA PHE A 44 -16.04 16.64 -9.59
C PHE A 44 -16.72 17.05 -10.91
N GLY A 45 -17.74 16.30 -11.34
CA GLY A 45 -18.55 16.62 -12.51
C GLY A 45 -18.06 15.96 -13.80
N VAL A 46 -17.19 16.65 -14.54
CA VAL A 46 -16.70 16.20 -15.86
C VAL A 46 -15.30 15.59 -15.77
N GLU A 47 -14.87 14.94 -16.85
CA GLU A 47 -13.52 14.38 -16.97
C GLU A 47 -12.46 15.43 -16.63
N ASP A 48 -11.55 15.07 -15.72
CA ASP A 48 -10.41 15.90 -15.30
C ASP A 48 -10.75 17.34 -14.89
N ALA A 49 -11.96 17.57 -14.37
CA ALA A 49 -12.44 18.88 -13.91
C ALA A 49 -11.62 19.50 -12.77
N ALA A 50 -10.87 18.68 -12.02
CA ALA A 50 -10.08 19.13 -10.89
C ALA A 50 -8.70 18.45 -10.82
N THR A 51 -7.71 19.16 -10.29
CA THR A 51 -6.42 18.58 -9.86
C THR A 51 -6.46 18.36 -8.36
N ILE A 52 -6.26 17.12 -7.94
CA ILE A 52 -6.19 16.68 -6.55
C ILE A 52 -4.71 16.59 -6.18
N ARG A 53 -4.26 17.47 -5.30
CA ARG A 53 -2.90 17.47 -4.74
C ARG A 53 -2.95 17.03 -3.29
N VAL A 54 -2.13 16.03 -2.96
CA VAL A 54 -1.97 15.50 -1.61
C VAL A 54 -0.52 15.59 -1.20
N CYS A 55 -0.28 16.11 0.00
CA CYS A 55 1.03 16.16 0.60
C CYS A 55 1.03 15.42 1.93
N VAL A 56 2.03 14.57 2.14
CA VAL A 56 2.32 13.95 3.43
C VAL A 56 3.68 14.46 3.87
N SER A 57 3.73 15.17 4.99
CA SER A 57 4.91 15.93 5.39
C SER A 57 5.36 16.91 4.27
N ASP A 58 6.53 16.67 3.68
CA ASP A 58 7.19 17.44 2.62
C ASP A 58 6.99 16.85 1.22
N THR A 59 6.52 15.60 1.13
CA THR A 59 6.35 14.89 -0.14
C THR A 59 4.94 15.10 -0.67
N CYS A 60 4.82 15.58 -1.90
CA CYS A 60 3.53 15.81 -2.55
C CYS A 60 3.38 14.97 -3.83
N ARG A 61 2.15 14.55 -4.08
CA ARG A 61 1.70 13.96 -5.35
C ARG A 61 0.40 14.61 -5.78
N GLN A 62 0.17 14.66 -7.08
CA GLN A 62 -1.07 15.19 -7.63
C GLN A 62 -1.52 14.38 -8.83
N ARG A 63 -2.83 14.33 -9.03
CA ARG A 63 -3.47 13.77 -10.22
C ARG A 63 -4.72 14.56 -10.55
N VAL A 64 -5.12 14.53 -11.81
CA VAL A 64 -6.43 14.99 -12.25
C VAL A 64 -7.55 14.07 -11.72
N SER A 65 -8.78 14.59 -11.70
CA SER A 65 -9.93 13.91 -11.08
C SER A 65 -10.34 12.62 -11.78
N GLY A 66 -9.98 12.42 -13.05
CA GLY A 66 -10.29 11.21 -13.83
C GLY A 66 -11.64 11.26 -14.54
N ASP A 67 -11.98 10.14 -15.18
CA ASP A 67 -13.23 9.94 -15.89
C ASP A 67 -14.40 9.74 -14.90
N PRO A 68 -15.51 10.49 -14.98
CA PRO A 68 -16.66 10.34 -14.09
C PRO A 68 -17.32 8.95 -14.12
N ARG A 69 -17.00 8.11 -15.12
CA ARG A 69 -17.47 6.72 -15.20
C ARG A 69 -16.65 5.75 -14.33
N ASP A 70 -15.43 6.13 -13.95
CA ASP A 70 -14.61 5.30 -13.07
C ASP A 70 -15.20 5.30 -11.65
N PRO A 71 -15.27 4.14 -10.98
CA PRO A 71 -15.88 4.04 -9.66
C PRO A 71 -15.09 4.80 -8.59
N PHE A 72 -13.76 4.86 -8.75
CA PHE A 72 -12.88 5.62 -7.89
C PHE A 72 -11.57 5.95 -8.62
N ALA A 73 -10.93 7.01 -8.17
CA ALA A 73 -9.55 7.32 -8.48
C ALA A 73 -8.74 7.48 -7.18
N ARG A 74 -7.42 7.40 -7.31
CA ARG A 74 -6.50 7.42 -6.17
C ARG A 74 -5.21 8.15 -6.51
N VAL A 75 -4.68 8.83 -5.50
CA VAL A 75 -3.29 9.26 -5.43
C VAL A 75 -2.65 8.65 -4.18
N SER A 76 -1.44 8.11 -4.34
CA SER A 76 -0.63 7.58 -3.25
C SER A 76 0.61 8.43 -3.06
N VAL A 77 0.93 8.77 -1.82
CA VAL A 77 2.20 9.37 -1.43
C VAL A 77 3.03 8.31 -0.74
N LYS A 78 4.10 7.85 -1.40
CA LYS A 78 5.06 6.90 -0.82
C LYS A 78 5.75 7.52 0.38
N LEU A 79 6.02 6.67 1.37
CA LEU A 79 6.75 6.99 2.59
C LEU A 79 8.06 6.19 2.61
N ALA A 80 8.93 6.49 3.56
CA ALA A 80 10.08 5.64 3.85
C ALA A 80 9.60 4.27 4.39
N ASP A 81 10.30 3.20 4.07
CA ASP A 81 9.91 1.83 4.48
C ASP A 81 10.01 1.62 6.00
N ASP A 82 10.91 2.36 6.66
CA ASP A 82 11.16 2.31 8.11
C ASP A 82 10.34 3.34 8.92
N ILE A 83 9.35 4.00 8.29
CA ILE A 83 8.55 5.08 8.89
C ILE A 83 7.87 4.69 10.22
N GLY A 84 7.54 3.40 10.37
CA GLY A 84 6.90 2.84 11.56
C GLY A 84 5.41 3.19 11.70
N ALA A 85 4.77 2.59 12.70
CA ALA A 85 3.39 2.90 13.07
C ALA A 85 3.33 4.24 13.81
N ARG A 86 3.38 5.35 13.06
CA ARG A 86 3.32 6.72 13.59
C ARG A 86 2.15 7.52 13.03
N THR A 87 1.88 8.66 13.65
CA THR A 87 0.91 9.62 13.09
C THR A 87 1.60 10.58 12.13
N VAL A 88 1.03 10.76 10.95
CA VAL A 88 1.50 11.67 9.90
C VAL A 88 0.45 12.73 9.59
N ALA A 89 0.90 13.91 9.14
CA ALA A 89 0.01 14.99 8.69
C ALA A 89 -0.19 14.90 7.18
N VAL A 90 -1.44 14.92 6.76
CA VAL A 90 -1.87 14.88 5.36
C VAL A 90 -2.54 16.21 5.02
N ARG A 91 -2.15 16.82 3.91
CA ARG A 91 -2.76 18.05 3.38
C ARG A 91 -3.36 17.77 2.01
N LEU A 92 -4.59 18.23 1.81
CA LEU A 92 -5.33 18.17 0.57
C LEU A 92 -5.46 19.58 -0.01
N THR A 93 -5.28 19.68 -1.32
CA THR A 93 -5.70 20.84 -2.11
C THR A 93 -6.33 20.35 -3.38
N VAL A 94 -7.54 20.81 -3.67
CA VAL A 94 -8.24 20.55 -4.92
C VAL A 94 -8.41 21.86 -5.65
N THR A 95 -7.94 21.93 -6.89
CA THR A 95 -8.05 23.11 -7.75
C THR A 95 -8.81 22.77 -9.01
N SER A 96 -9.67 23.67 -9.49
CA SER A 96 -10.29 23.49 -10.80
C SER A 96 -9.24 23.56 -11.89
N THR A 97 -9.30 22.65 -12.86
CA THR A 97 -8.43 22.69 -14.04
C THR A 97 -8.84 23.77 -15.04
N LYS A 98 -10.09 24.27 -14.96
CA LYS A 98 -10.61 25.30 -15.84
C LYS A 98 -10.04 26.68 -15.57
N ASP A 99 -9.99 27.09 -14.30
CA ASP A 99 -9.67 28.46 -13.89
C ASP A 99 -8.61 28.53 -12.77
N GLY A 100 -8.10 27.40 -12.29
CA GLY A 100 -7.10 27.33 -11.22
C GLY A 100 -7.65 27.65 -9.82
N ARG A 101 -8.96 27.92 -9.68
CA ARG A 101 -9.56 28.26 -8.40
C ARG A 101 -9.48 27.09 -7.43
N VAL A 102 -9.12 27.38 -6.18
CA VAL A 102 -9.17 26.39 -5.09
C VAL A 102 -10.63 26.03 -4.81
N LEU A 103 -10.96 24.76 -4.96
CA LEU A 103 -12.27 24.18 -4.66
C LEU A 103 -12.32 23.68 -3.22
N VAL A 104 -11.24 23.04 -2.77
CA VAL A 104 -11.13 22.46 -1.43
C VAL A 104 -9.71 22.62 -0.91
N THR A 105 -9.58 22.96 0.37
CA THR A 105 -8.33 22.78 1.12
C THR A 105 -8.68 22.17 2.47
N ASP A 106 -7.90 21.18 2.88
CA ASP A 106 -8.08 20.55 4.19
C ASP A 106 -6.78 19.89 4.68
N SER A 107 -6.71 19.59 5.97
CA SER A 107 -5.60 18.86 6.56
C SER A 107 -6.07 17.93 7.67
N ARG A 108 -5.47 16.74 7.74
CA ARG A 108 -5.82 15.75 8.76
C ARG A 108 -4.59 14.98 9.23
N ARG A 109 -4.60 14.59 10.50
CA ARG A 109 -3.60 13.68 11.06
C ARG A 109 -4.14 12.25 11.01
N VAL A 110 -3.34 11.31 10.50
CA VAL A 110 -3.72 9.90 10.39
C VAL A 110 -2.68 9.02 11.05
N ARG A 111 -3.11 7.97 11.74
CA ARG A 111 -2.21 6.94 12.25
C ARG A 111 -1.93 5.93 11.14
N LEU A 112 -0.65 5.68 10.85
CA LEU A 112 -0.25 4.59 9.99
C LEU A 112 -0.47 3.26 10.71
N THR A 113 -0.98 2.30 9.96
CA THR A 113 -1.23 0.93 10.42
C THR A 113 -0.20 0.01 9.79
N GLU A 114 0.38 -0.86 10.60
CA GLU A 114 1.31 -1.88 10.16
C GLU A 114 0.57 -2.94 9.33
N GLN A 115 1.20 -3.40 8.26
CA GLN A 115 0.66 -4.37 7.32
C GLN A 115 1.74 -5.40 6.98
N HIS A 116 1.34 -6.67 6.97
CA HIS A 116 2.21 -7.79 6.62
C HIS A 116 1.63 -8.53 5.41
N PRO A 117 1.94 -8.10 4.17
CA PRO A 117 1.36 -8.68 2.95
C PRO A 117 1.70 -10.16 2.81
N ASN A 118 2.78 -10.62 3.47
CA ASN A 118 3.26 -12.00 3.40
C ASN A 118 3.14 -12.79 4.70
N GLY A 119 2.40 -12.26 5.69
CA GLY A 119 2.28 -12.82 7.03
C GLY A 119 3.29 -12.24 8.02
N ALA A 120 2.99 -12.33 9.32
CA ALA A 120 3.66 -11.57 10.37
C ALA A 120 5.19 -11.80 10.50
N ALA A 121 5.71 -12.94 10.03
CA ALA A 121 7.13 -13.26 10.08
C ALA A 121 7.87 -12.98 8.76
N CYS A 122 7.17 -12.47 7.74
CA CYS A 122 7.68 -12.36 6.38
C CYS A 122 7.74 -10.89 5.94
N ALA A 123 8.83 -10.52 5.28
CA ALA A 123 9.00 -9.21 4.67
C ALA A 123 8.13 -9.03 3.40
N PRO A 124 7.82 -7.79 2.99
CA PRO A 124 8.08 -6.55 3.73
C PRO A 124 7.08 -6.34 4.87
N THR A 125 7.40 -5.44 5.80
CA THR A 125 6.39 -4.81 6.65
C THR A 125 6.16 -3.42 6.10
N ALA A 126 4.92 -3.06 5.81
CA ALA A 126 4.58 -1.73 5.29
C ALA A 126 3.62 -1.01 6.22
N TYR A 127 3.67 0.32 6.20
CA TYR A 127 2.87 1.17 7.06
C TYR A 127 1.96 2.03 6.19
N THR A 128 0.66 1.81 6.29
CA THR A 128 -0.31 2.44 5.39
C THR A 128 -1.40 3.20 6.12
N ALA A 129 -1.97 4.19 5.44
CA ALA A 129 -3.22 4.83 5.83
C ALA A 129 -4.03 5.23 4.59
N GLY A 130 -5.36 5.21 4.74
CA GLY A 130 -6.29 5.63 3.71
C GLY A 130 -7.13 6.82 4.15
N LEU A 131 -7.42 7.73 3.23
CA LEU A 131 -8.41 8.80 3.37
C LEU A 131 -9.25 8.91 2.11
N ARG A 132 -10.40 9.55 2.24
CA ARG A 132 -11.22 9.99 1.10
C ARG A 132 -11.16 11.49 0.95
N ALA A 133 -10.98 11.98 -0.27
CA ALA A 133 -11.26 13.36 -0.64
C ALA A 133 -12.74 13.50 -1.01
N ASP A 134 -13.44 14.36 -0.28
CA ASP A 134 -14.85 14.71 -0.48
C ASP A 134 -14.92 16.21 -0.85
N PRO A 135 -15.62 16.60 -1.92
CA PRO A 135 -15.64 17.99 -2.39
C PRO A 135 -16.32 18.96 -1.41
N ALA A 136 -17.17 18.47 -0.50
CA ALA A 136 -17.85 19.29 0.50
C ALA A 136 -17.19 19.22 1.88
N LYS A 137 -16.58 18.08 2.23
CA LYS A 137 -16.07 17.80 3.58
C LYS A 137 -14.55 17.77 3.70
N GLY A 138 -13.80 17.80 2.59
CA GLY A 138 -12.34 17.67 2.63
C GLY A 138 -11.89 16.22 2.84
N LEU A 139 -10.95 15.99 3.76
CA LEU A 139 -10.39 14.68 4.07
C LEU A 139 -11.22 13.94 5.12
N VAL A 140 -11.91 12.89 4.68
CA VAL A 140 -12.76 12.03 5.52
C VAL A 140 -12.22 10.60 5.61
N SER A 141 -12.78 9.81 6.53
CA SER A 141 -12.49 8.38 6.64
C SER A 141 -12.80 7.68 5.31
N PRO A 142 -12.00 6.67 4.89
CA PRO A 142 -12.31 5.88 3.70
C PRO A 142 -13.49 4.93 3.92
N GLU A 143 -13.98 4.76 5.16
CA GLU A 143 -15.15 3.95 5.47
C GLU A 143 -16.39 4.40 4.66
N GLY A 144 -17.07 3.45 4.01
CA GLY A 144 -18.22 3.73 3.15
C GLY A 144 -17.89 3.98 1.67
N LEU A 145 -16.61 4.05 1.27
CA LEU A 145 -16.23 3.75 -0.12
C LEU A 145 -16.36 2.24 -0.33
N SER A 146 -17.43 1.80 -0.99
CA SER A 146 -17.54 0.41 -1.44
C SER A 146 -16.49 0.18 -2.53
N LEU A 147 -15.37 -0.45 -2.17
CA LEU A 147 -14.33 -0.89 -3.11
C LEU A 147 -14.63 -2.27 -3.72
N GLN A 148 -15.81 -2.84 -3.45
CA GLN A 148 -16.25 -4.07 -4.08
C GLN A 148 -16.80 -3.76 -5.48
N GLY A 149 -15.94 -3.92 -6.49
CA GLY A 149 -16.40 -4.33 -7.81
C GLY A 149 -17.04 -5.71 -7.67
N LYS A 150 -18.25 -5.88 -8.20
CA LYS A 150 -18.80 -7.21 -8.46
C LYS A 150 -18.11 -7.83 -9.68
#